data_AF-R7IZ54-F1
#
_entry.id   AF-R7IZ54-F1
#
_cell.length_a   1.000
_cell.length_b   1.000
_cell.length_c   1.000
_cell.angle_alpha   90.00
_cell.angle_beta   90.00
_cell.angle_gamma   90.00
#
_symmetry.space_group_name_H-M   'P 1'
#
loop_
_entity.id
_entity.type
_entity.pdbx_description
1 polymer ?
#
loop_
_entity_poly.entity_id
_entity_poly.type
_entity_poly.pdbx_seq_one_letter_code
_entity_poly.pdbx_strand_id
1 'polypeptide(L)'
;MIFVSFASIKANNYKDARDGIISAVFGAYQEYYSLFQENGIAESEKLFFRELNTYVNTTAPDKEITNESIFRALNSLSACLFRYYGKKAIILLDEYDTPMQEAYIHGYWEEFTGFMRSLFNATFKTNPYLQRAIMTGITRVSKESMFSDLNNLNVVTMTSKEYASAFGFTEEEVFMALDNYGISREKENVKKWYDGFVIGSVKDIYNPWSITNFLKKKEYQTYWVATSSNGMVSKLIQTASSEVKTKMEELLQGWEIVENFDEQIVFNQLDVNESAIWSLLMASGYLKAVEVEYRGEEMEPWYHLKITNKETQIMFARLFRAWFDMTK
;
A
#
# COMPACT_ATOMS: atom_id res chain seq x y z
N MET A 1 -16.02 13.36 6.23
CA MET A 1 -15.19 12.23 5.76
C MET A 1 -13.83 12.41 6.38
N ILE A 2 -13.27 11.41 7.05
CA ILE A 2 -11.97 11.51 7.69
C ILE A 2 -10.94 10.86 6.77
N PHE A 3 -9.93 11.61 6.34
CA PHE A 3 -8.81 11.10 5.57
C PHE A 3 -7.55 11.08 6.44
N VAL A 4 -6.81 9.98 6.39
CA VAL A 4 -5.54 9.79 7.09
C VAL A 4 -4.59 9.09 6.12
N SER A 5 -3.34 9.53 6.02
CA SER A 5 -2.33 8.85 5.21
C SER A 5 -1.11 8.54 6.08
N PHE A 6 -0.60 7.31 5.96
CA PHE A 6 0.63 6.85 6.60
C PHE A 6 1.82 6.78 5.63
N ALA A 7 1.63 7.23 4.39
CA ALA A 7 2.62 7.17 3.31
C ALA A 7 3.97 7.83 3.62
N SER A 8 3.96 8.87 4.47
CA SER A 8 5.17 9.61 4.85
C SER A 8 5.90 9.03 6.06
N ILE A 9 5.35 8.00 6.71
CA ILE A 9 5.89 7.47 7.98
C ILE A 9 6.98 6.44 7.67
N LYS A 10 8.19 6.94 7.42
CA LYS A 10 9.39 6.13 7.09
C LYS A 10 10.42 6.08 8.22
N ALA A 11 9.94 5.84 9.44
CA ALA A 11 10.78 5.89 10.63
C ALA A 11 11.62 4.62 10.81
N ASN A 12 12.83 4.76 11.33
CA ASN A 12 13.72 3.62 11.60
C ASN A 12 13.66 3.12 13.05
N ASN A 13 12.78 3.69 13.87
CA ASN A 13 12.56 3.29 15.26
C ASN A 13 11.10 3.50 15.67
N TYR A 14 10.67 2.79 16.71
CA TYR A 14 9.28 2.80 17.17
C TYR A 14 8.78 4.19 17.59
N LYS A 15 9.59 4.97 18.32
CA LYS A 15 9.18 6.29 18.83
C LYS A 15 8.82 7.23 17.68
N ASP A 16 9.69 7.33 16.69
CA ASP A 16 9.46 8.20 15.54
C ASP A 16 8.31 7.70 14.67
N ALA A 17 8.12 6.38 14.53
CA ALA A 17 6.99 5.81 13.79
C ALA A 17 5.66 6.16 14.47
N ARG A 18 5.60 5.99 15.79
CA ARG A 18 4.47 6.39 16.63
C ARG A 18 4.18 7.88 16.52
N ASP A 19 5.20 8.73 16.58
CA ASP A 19 5.05 10.19 16.44
C ASP A 19 4.56 10.58 15.03
N GLY A 20 4.98 9.84 14.01
CA GLY A 20 4.43 9.92 12.66
C GLY A 20 2.93 9.60 12.61
N ILE A 21 2.48 8.53 13.29
CA ILE A 21 1.05 8.18 13.37
C ILE A 21 0.26 9.29 14.07
N ILE A 22 0.79 9.83 15.17
CA ILE A 22 0.17 10.94 15.91
C ILE A 22 0.03 12.17 15.01
N SER A 23 1.06 12.48 14.24
CA SER A 23 1.06 13.60 13.29
C SER A 23 0.03 13.41 12.17
N ALA A 24 -0.09 12.19 11.63
CA ALA A 24 -1.10 11.86 10.62
C ALA A 24 -2.54 11.98 11.16
N VAL A 25 -2.77 11.49 12.39
CA VAL A 25 -4.06 11.64 13.08
C VAL A 25 -4.36 13.11 13.34
N PHE A 26 -3.38 13.90 13.78
CA PHE A 26 -3.54 15.33 13.97
C PHE A 26 -3.89 16.05 12.66
N GLY A 27 -3.26 15.70 11.54
CA GLY A 27 -3.61 16.22 10.22
C GLY A 27 -5.10 16.01 9.90
N ALA A 28 -5.66 14.85 10.24
CA ALA A 28 -7.09 14.58 10.06
C ALA A 28 -8.00 15.47 10.93
N TYR A 29 -7.55 15.89 12.11
CA TYR A 29 -8.26 16.89 12.92
C TYR A 29 -8.13 18.30 12.33
N GLN A 30 -6.97 18.64 11.77
CA GLN A 30 -6.72 19.97 11.20
C GLN A 30 -7.65 20.31 10.03
N GLU A 31 -8.07 19.32 9.24
CA GLU A 31 -9.10 19.49 8.19
C GLU A 31 -10.43 20.06 8.75
N TYR A 32 -10.67 19.90 10.06
CA TYR A 32 -11.84 20.40 10.77
C TYR A 32 -11.51 21.54 11.73
N TYR A 33 -10.38 22.24 11.56
CA TYR A 33 -9.93 23.31 12.46
C TYR A 33 -11.02 24.33 12.79
N SER A 34 -11.73 24.83 11.77
CA SER A 34 -12.79 25.84 11.94
C SER A 34 -13.92 25.35 12.86
N LEU A 35 -14.30 24.08 12.74
CA LEU A 35 -15.33 23.47 13.57
C LEU A 35 -14.90 23.44 15.04
N PHE A 36 -13.63 23.18 15.34
CA PHE A 36 -13.10 23.21 16.71
C PHE A 36 -13.03 24.62 17.33
N GLN A 37 -13.21 25.69 16.54
CA GLN A 37 -13.35 27.06 17.05
C GLN A 37 -14.80 27.45 17.38
N GLU A 38 -15.79 26.63 16.97
CA GLU A 38 -17.20 26.93 17.19
C GLU A 38 -17.64 26.66 18.64
N ASN A 39 -18.67 27.38 19.10
CA ASN A 39 -19.24 27.20 20.44
C ASN A 39 -19.98 25.85 20.61
N GLY A 40 -20.32 25.16 19.52
CA GLY A 40 -21.08 23.90 19.55
C GLY A 40 -20.26 22.64 19.85
N ILE A 41 -18.93 22.76 19.96
CA ILE A 41 -18.03 21.63 20.26
C ILE A 41 -17.70 21.59 21.76
N ALA A 42 -17.68 20.39 22.34
CA ALA A 42 -17.42 20.23 23.76
C ALA A 42 -15.99 20.65 24.12
N GLU A 43 -15.82 21.33 25.25
CA GLU A 43 -14.51 21.85 25.66
C GLU A 43 -13.44 20.76 25.83
N SER A 44 -13.82 19.54 26.23
CA SER A 44 -12.91 18.40 26.28
C SER A 44 -12.34 18.02 24.91
N GLU A 45 -13.12 18.18 23.83
CA GLU A 45 -12.69 17.87 22.47
C GLU A 45 -11.78 18.96 21.91
N LYS A 46 -12.09 20.23 22.23
CA LYS A 46 -11.20 21.36 21.94
C LYS A 46 -9.87 21.22 22.69
N LEU A 47 -9.92 20.77 23.94
CA LEU A 47 -8.72 20.51 24.74
C LEU A 47 -7.87 19.42 24.09
N PHE A 48 -8.46 18.29 23.72
CA PHE A 48 -7.73 17.21 23.06
C PHE A 48 -7.12 17.64 21.72
N PHE A 49 -7.85 18.43 20.92
CA PHE A 49 -7.31 19.00 19.68
C PHE A 49 -6.10 19.91 19.95
N ARG A 50 -6.15 20.74 21.00
CA ARG A 50 -5.02 21.59 21.42
C ARG A 50 -3.83 20.76 21.91
N GLU A 51 -4.08 19.66 22.64
CA GLU A 51 -3.03 18.75 23.09
C GLU A 51 -2.31 18.09 21.91
N LEU A 52 -3.04 17.58 20.92
CA LEU A 52 -2.45 17.06 19.67
C LEU A 52 -1.63 18.14 18.95
N ASN A 53 -2.18 19.34 18.82
CA ASN A 53 -1.50 20.47 18.19
C ASN A 53 -0.19 20.83 18.90
N THR A 54 -0.21 20.86 20.24
CA THR A 54 0.99 21.12 21.03
C THR A 54 2.01 20.01 20.89
N TYR A 55 1.59 18.75 20.91
CA TYR A 55 2.49 17.59 20.76
C TYR A 55 3.23 17.63 19.42
N VAL A 56 2.51 17.87 18.32
CA VAL A 56 3.09 17.82 16.97
C VAL A 56 3.95 19.05 16.66
N ASN A 57 3.60 20.24 17.16
CA ASN A 57 4.25 21.49 16.76
C ASN A 57 5.32 22.02 17.73
N THR A 58 5.64 21.29 18.81
CA THR A 58 6.64 21.75 19.81
C THR A 58 7.89 20.88 19.77
N THR A 59 9.07 21.50 19.65
CA THR A 59 10.39 20.84 19.52
C THR A 59 10.84 20.09 20.78
N ALA A 60 10.20 20.33 21.93
CA ALA A 60 10.47 19.66 23.20
C ALA A 60 9.17 19.50 23.99
N PRO A 61 8.42 18.40 23.78
CA PRO A 61 7.24 18.14 24.59
C PRO A 61 7.70 17.61 25.95
N ASP A 62 7.67 18.46 26.98
CA ASP A 62 7.62 18.01 28.39
C ASP A 62 6.30 17.28 28.71
N LYS A 63 5.43 17.07 27.71
CA LYS A 63 4.13 16.40 27.84
C LYS A 63 4.03 15.22 26.88
N GLU A 64 3.95 14.04 27.47
CA GLU A 64 3.66 12.80 26.75
C GLU A 64 2.15 12.68 26.46
N ILE A 65 1.79 12.39 25.22
CA ILE A 65 0.47 11.84 24.91
C ILE A 65 0.52 10.34 25.13
N THR A 66 -0.47 9.75 25.80
CA THR A 66 -0.48 8.29 26.02
C THR A 66 -0.95 7.56 24.76
N ASN A 67 -0.58 6.30 24.63
CA ASN A 67 -1.07 5.44 23.55
C ASN A 67 -2.61 5.34 23.56
N GLU A 68 -3.21 5.23 24.76
CA GLU A 68 -4.67 5.19 24.93
C GLU A 68 -5.38 6.41 24.32
N SER A 69 -4.81 7.60 24.49
CA SER A 69 -5.36 8.82 23.91
C SER A 69 -5.38 8.77 22.38
N ILE A 70 -4.32 8.23 21.77
CA ILE A 70 -4.18 8.12 20.32
C ILE A 70 -5.07 7.03 19.75
N PHE A 71 -5.19 5.89 20.41
CA PHE A 71 -6.08 4.81 19.98
C PHE A 71 -7.52 5.29 19.82
N ARG A 72 -7.97 6.18 20.72
CA ARG A 72 -9.34 6.73 20.68
C ARG A 72 -9.49 7.94 19.79
N ALA A 73 -8.41 8.52 19.26
CA ALA A 73 -8.44 9.81 18.59
C ALA A 73 -9.36 9.84 17.37
N LEU A 74 -9.29 8.86 16.47
CA LEU A 74 -10.16 8.81 15.28
C LEU A 74 -11.62 8.48 15.63
N ASN A 75 -11.84 7.72 16.70
CA ASN A 75 -13.17 7.45 17.26
C ASN A 75 -13.79 8.74 17.81
N SER A 76 -13.04 9.50 18.63
CA SER A 76 -13.44 10.80 19.16
C SER A 76 -13.75 11.81 18.05
N LEU A 77 -12.91 11.87 17.00
CA LEU A 77 -13.19 12.71 15.84
C LEU A 77 -14.49 12.28 15.14
N SER A 78 -14.68 10.98 14.92
CA SER A 78 -15.90 10.45 14.32
C SER A 78 -17.14 10.81 15.15
N ALA A 79 -17.05 10.74 16.48
CA ALA A 79 -18.12 11.11 17.40
C ALA A 79 -18.45 12.61 17.34
N CYS A 80 -17.43 13.45 17.33
CA CYS A 80 -17.55 14.91 17.16
C CYS A 80 -18.29 15.24 15.86
N LEU A 81 -17.81 14.69 14.74
CA LEU A 81 -18.40 14.91 13.42
C LEU A 81 -19.83 14.36 13.33
N PHE A 82 -20.12 13.23 13.98
CA PHE A 82 -21.47 12.69 14.04
C PHE A 82 -22.43 13.64 14.76
N ARG A 83 -22.04 14.21 15.90
CA ARG A 83 -22.89 15.17 16.63
C ARG A 83 -23.11 16.45 15.84
N TYR A 84 -22.11 16.91 15.11
CA TYR A 84 -22.20 18.13 14.31
C TYR A 84 -23.04 17.94 13.03
N TYR A 85 -22.77 16.88 12.26
CA TYR A 85 -23.38 16.67 10.95
C TYR A 85 -24.58 15.71 10.96
N GLY A 86 -24.83 15.01 12.07
CA GLY A 86 -25.88 13.98 12.18
C GLY A 86 -25.61 12.72 11.34
N LYS A 87 -24.38 12.53 10.84
CA LYS A 87 -24.02 11.43 9.93
C LYS A 87 -22.79 10.69 10.42
N LYS A 88 -22.81 9.37 10.30
CA LYS A 88 -21.65 8.51 10.59
C LYS A 88 -20.49 8.80 9.63
N ALA A 89 -19.26 8.67 10.13
CA ALA A 89 -18.05 9.00 9.39
C ALA A 89 -17.68 7.90 8.39
N ILE A 90 -17.18 8.31 7.22
CA ILE A 90 -16.39 7.43 6.34
C ILE A 90 -14.93 7.75 6.62
N ILE A 91 -14.12 6.71 6.86
CA ILE A 91 -12.68 6.83 7.11
C ILE A 91 -11.90 6.27 5.91
N LEU A 92 -11.04 7.08 5.32
CA LEU A 92 -10.11 6.68 4.27
C LEU A 92 -8.71 6.67 4.89
N LEU A 93 -8.11 5.49 4.96
CA LEU A 93 -6.75 5.31 5.48
C LEU A 93 -5.83 4.88 4.34
N ASP A 94 -4.93 5.77 3.97
CA ASP A 94 -4.04 5.59 2.84
C ASP A 94 -2.66 5.07 3.27
N GLU A 95 -2.12 4.11 2.52
CA GLU A 95 -0.82 3.45 2.73
C GLU A 95 -0.60 2.98 4.17
N TYR A 96 -1.55 2.22 4.71
CA TYR A 96 -1.51 1.80 6.13
C TYR A 96 -0.29 0.92 6.47
N ASP A 97 0.28 0.27 5.46
CA ASP A 97 1.35 -0.72 5.58
C ASP A 97 2.76 -0.11 5.46
N THR A 98 2.91 1.11 4.94
CA THR A 98 4.21 1.81 4.84
C THR A 98 5.00 1.81 6.15
N PRO A 99 4.45 2.24 7.31
CA PRO A 99 5.20 2.19 8.57
C PRO A 99 5.44 0.76 9.07
N MET A 100 4.59 -0.21 8.70
CA MET A 100 4.79 -1.61 9.04
C MET A 100 5.99 -2.20 8.29
N GLN A 101 6.17 -1.83 7.02
CA GLN A 101 7.32 -2.22 6.23
C GLN A 101 8.64 -1.77 6.86
N GLU A 102 8.67 -0.54 7.36
CA GLU A 102 9.85 0.02 8.04
C GLU A 102 10.09 -0.63 9.40
N ALA A 103 9.02 -0.92 10.15
CA ALA A 103 9.10 -1.68 11.40
C ALA A 103 9.73 -3.06 11.20
N TYR A 104 9.41 -3.73 10.09
CA TYR A 104 10.02 -4.99 9.71
C TYR A 104 11.50 -4.81 9.36
N ILE A 105 11.83 -3.84 8.50
CA ILE A 105 13.20 -3.61 8.03
C ILE A 105 14.15 -3.27 9.17
N HIS A 106 13.69 -2.47 10.12
CA HIS A 106 14.49 -1.91 11.22
C HIS A 106 14.32 -2.64 12.56
N GLY A 107 13.55 -3.73 12.60
CA GLY A 107 13.51 -4.64 13.75
C GLY A 107 12.67 -4.17 14.95
N TYR A 108 11.70 -3.28 14.73
CA TYR A 108 10.76 -2.82 15.77
C TYR A 108 9.30 -3.31 15.54
N TRP A 109 9.16 -4.38 14.75
CA TRP A 109 7.89 -4.97 14.30
C TRP A 109 6.91 -5.33 15.43
N GLU A 110 7.35 -6.09 16.44
CA GLU A 110 6.45 -6.62 17.48
C GLU A 110 5.77 -5.51 18.29
N GLU A 111 6.55 -4.53 18.76
CA GLU A 111 6.03 -3.38 19.53
C GLU A 111 5.07 -2.54 18.67
N PHE A 112 5.45 -2.24 17.43
CA PHE A 112 4.64 -1.42 16.54
C PHE A 112 3.35 -2.13 16.10
N THR A 113 3.40 -3.44 15.87
CA THR A 113 2.21 -4.26 15.58
C THR A 113 1.20 -4.19 16.72
N GLY A 114 1.65 -4.24 17.98
CA GLY A 114 0.77 -4.10 19.15
C GLY A 114 0.09 -2.72 19.21
N PHE A 115 0.83 -1.66 18.91
CA PHE A 115 0.31 -0.30 18.82
C PHE A 115 -0.75 -0.17 17.70
N MET A 116 -0.42 -0.62 16.49
CA MET A 116 -1.31 -0.52 15.32
C MET A 116 -2.56 -1.36 15.47
N ARG A 117 -2.46 -2.57 16.05
CA ARG A 117 -3.61 -3.43 16.37
C ARG A 117 -4.61 -2.70 17.27
N SER A 118 -4.12 -2.04 18.32
CA SER A 118 -4.95 -1.30 19.28
C SER A 118 -5.62 -0.09 18.62
N LEU A 119 -4.87 0.67 17.81
CA LEU A 119 -5.41 1.80 17.04
C LEU A 119 -6.50 1.36 16.06
N PHE A 120 -6.27 0.29 15.30
CA PHE A 120 -7.22 -0.23 14.32
C PHE A 120 -8.45 -0.85 14.97
N ASN A 121 -8.30 -1.54 16.09
CA ASN A 121 -9.44 -2.03 16.87
C ASN A 121 -10.33 -0.86 17.34
N ALA A 122 -9.74 0.18 17.91
CA ALA A 122 -10.44 1.36 18.37
C ALA A 122 -11.12 2.16 17.23
N THR A 123 -10.49 2.20 16.06
CA THR A 123 -10.94 2.97 14.90
C THR A 123 -11.99 2.24 14.07
N PHE A 124 -11.81 0.93 13.82
CA PHE A 124 -12.56 0.16 12.82
C PHE A 124 -13.50 -0.90 13.38
N LYS A 125 -13.27 -1.38 14.62
CA LYS A 125 -14.14 -2.39 15.26
C LYS A 125 -15.09 -1.76 16.26
N THR A 126 -14.56 -0.98 17.20
CA THR A 126 -15.31 -0.47 18.36
C THR A 126 -15.84 0.95 18.17
N ASN A 127 -15.74 1.51 16.95
CA ASN A 127 -16.23 2.84 16.63
C ASN A 127 -17.71 2.81 16.20
N PRO A 128 -18.67 3.21 17.06
CA PRO A 128 -20.09 3.18 16.72
C PRO A 128 -20.47 4.24 15.68
N TYR A 129 -19.62 5.26 15.49
CA TYR A 129 -19.81 6.38 14.58
C TYR A 129 -19.20 6.11 13.20
N LEU A 130 -18.58 4.95 12.98
CA LEU A 130 -18.09 4.54 11.67
C LEU A 130 -19.26 4.05 10.79
N GLN A 131 -19.35 4.61 9.59
CA GLN A 131 -20.24 4.12 8.52
C GLN A 131 -19.51 3.08 7.67
N ARG A 132 -18.31 3.41 7.21
CA ARG A 132 -17.46 2.58 6.35
C ARG A 132 -16.01 3.03 6.42
N ALA A 133 -15.08 2.10 6.29
CA ALA A 133 -13.66 2.40 6.11
C ALA A 133 -13.17 1.86 4.77
N ILE A 134 -12.20 2.54 4.18
CA ILE A 134 -11.39 2.05 3.05
C ILE A 134 -9.94 2.20 3.48
N MET A 135 -9.17 1.12 3.34
CA MET A 135 -7.75 1.08 3.64
C MET A 135 -7.00 0.70 2.37
N THR A 136 -5.95 1.45 2.02
CA THR A 136 -5.06 1.11 0.90
C THR A 136 -3.69 0.74 1.43
N GLY A 137 -3.04 -0.19 0.74
CA GLY A 137 -1.69 -0.62 1.03
C GLY A 137 -1.20 -1.59 -0.03
N ILE A 138 0.11 -1.67 -0.21
CA ILE A 138 0.72 -2.60 -1.18
C ILE A 138 0.71 -3.99 -0.58
N THR A 139 1.17 -4.06 0.66
CA THR A 139 1.39 -5.29 1.37
C THR A 139 0.31 -5.47 2.40
N ARG A 140 -0.23 -6.67 2.46
CA ARG A 140 -1.12 -7.00 3.55
C ARG A 140 -0.33 -7.42 4.76
N VAL A 141 -0.65 -6.88 5.93
CA VAL A 141 -0.26 -7.49 7.20
C VAL A 141 -1.36 -8.48 7.58
N SER A 142 -0.98 -9.74 7.80
CA SER A 142 -1.92 -10.86 7.97
C SER A 142 -3.08 -10.57 8.93
N LYS A 143 -4.22 -11.20 8.63
CA LYS A 143 -5.38 -11.27 9.52
C LYS A 143 -5.01 -11.87 10.88
N GLU A 144 -3.99 -12.71 10.98
CA GLU A 144 -3.62 -13.34 12.25
C GLU A 144 -2.84 -12.41 13.19
N SER A 145 -2.20 -11.36 12.67
CA SER A 145 -1.33 -10.48 13.48
C SER A 145 -1.94 -9.12 13.80
N MET A 146 -2.39 -8.33 12.81
CA MET A 146 -2.92 -6.97 13.07
C MET A 146 -4.44 -6.90 13.04
N PHE A 147 -5.07 -7.73 12.23
CA PHE A 147 -6.50 -7.66 11.96
C PHE A 147 -7.29 -8.82 12.55
N SER A 148 -6.71 -9.56 13.49
CA SER A 148 -7.33 -10.77 14.09
C SER A 148 -8.62 -10.42 14.80
N ASP A 149 -8.68 -9.20 15.35
CA ASP A 149 -9.87 -8.65 15.95
C ASP A 149 -10.89 -8.10 14.94
N LEU A 150 -10.50 -7.79 13.70
CA LEU A 150 -11.40 -7.18 12.71
C LEU A 150 -12.12 -8.25 11.89
N ASN A 151 -13.30 -8.65 12.38
CA ASN A 151 -14.17 -9.62 11.69
C ASN A 151 -15.04 -9.01 10.58
N ASN A 152 -14.90 -7.70 10.30
CA ASN A 152 -15.72 -6.93 9.37
C ASN A 152 -14.96 -6.50 8.09
N LEU A 153 -13.82 -7.13 7.79
CA LEU A 153 -12.98 -6.78 6.64
C LEU A 153 -13.38 -7.55 5.37
N ASN A 154 -13.83 -6.81 4.34
CA ASN A 154 -13.77 -7.28 2.96
C ASN A 154 -12.40 -6.95 2.36
N VAL A 155 -11.79 -7.89 1.66
CA VAL A 155 -10.43 -7.77 1.13
C VAL A 155 -10.51 -7.85 -0.37
N VAL A 156 -9.99 -6.82 -1.04
CA VAL A 156 -9.87 -6.76 -2.49
C VAL A 156 -8.40 -6.85 -2.85
N THR A 157 -8.02 -7.90 -3.56
CA THR A 157 -6.66 -8.19 -4.01
C THR A 157 -6.55 -8.05 -5.54
N MET A 158 -5.37 -8.32 -6.10
CA MET A 158 -5.12 -8.13 -7.54
C MET A 158 -5.95 -9.08 -8.42
N THR A 159 -6.29 -10.28 -7.96
CA THR A 159 -7.17 -11.19 -8.73
C THR A 159 -8.65 -11.00 -8.42
N SER A 160 -9.00 -10.05 -7.54
CA SER A 160 -10.39 -9.74 -7.23
C SER A 160 -11.07 -9.03 -8.40
N LYS A 161 -12.32 -9.40 -8.69
CA LYS A 161 -13.14 -8.73 -9.72
C LYS A 161 -13.71 -7.38 -9.26
N GLU A 162 -13.77 -7.16 -7.96
CA GLU A 162 -14.21 -5.89 -7.39
C GLU A 162 -13.25 -4.76 -7.80
N TYR A 163 -13.81 -3.64 -8.28
CA TYR A 163 -13.06 -2.45 -8.68
C TYR A 163 -11.99 -2.68 -9.78
N ALA A 164 -12.06 -3.79 -10.52
CA ALA A 164 -11.02 -4.19 -11.47
C ALA A 164 -10.64 -3.12 -12.50
N SER A 165 -11.60 -2.28 -12.92
CA SER A 165 -11.38 -1.18 -13.86
C SER A 165 -11.03 0.18 -13.22
N ALA A 166 -10.78 0.24 -11.90
CA ALA A 166 -10.63 1.50 -11.16
C ALA A 166 -9.17 1.85 -10.80
N PHE A 167 -8.20 0.99 -11.12
CA PHE A 167 -6.82 1.11 -10.63
C PHE A 167 -5.79 1.60 -11.67
N GLY A 168 -6.23 1.93 -12.87
CA GLY A 168 -5.35 2.42 -13.94
C GLY A 168 -6.14 2.85 -15.17
N PHE A 169 -5.42 3.15 -16.25
CA PHE A 169 -6.06 3.40 -17.54
C PHE A 169 -6.26 2.09 -18.30
N THR A 170 -7.42 1.95 -18.91
CA THR A 170 -7.69 0.86 -19.86
C THR A 170 -6.93 1.07 -21.16
N GLU A 171 -6.68 0.01 -21.92
CA GLU A 171 -6.07 0.10 -23.27
C GLU A 171 -6.83 1.09 -24.16
N GLU A 172 -8.16 1.07 -24.10
CA GLU A 172 -9.03 1.97 -24.86
C GLU A 172 -8.74 3.44 -24.53
N GLU A 173 -8.67 3.80 -23.24
CA GLU A 173 -8.33 5.15 -22.78
C GLU A 173 -6.92 5.58 -23.23
N VAL A 174 -5.94 4.68 -23.12
CA VAL A 174 -4.56 4.96 -23.56
C VAL A 174 -4.50 5.18 -25.06
N PHE A 175 -5.15 4.32 -25.85
CA PHE A 175 -5.11 4.40 -27.31
C PHE A 175 -5.84 5.65 -27.82
N MET A 176 -6.98 6.00 -27.22
CA MET A 176 -7.65 7.27 -27.50
C MET A 176 -6.75 8.47 -27.15
N ALA A 177 -6.04 8.44 -26.03
CA ALA A 177 -5.11 9.50 -25.67
C ALA A 177 -3.96 9.62 -26.68
N LEU A 178 -3.40 8.51 -27.15
CA LEU A 178 -2.36 8.52 -28.20
C LEU A 178 -2.87 9.12 -29.51
N ASP A 179 -4.10 8.80 -29.90
CA ASP A 179 -4.74 9.34 -31.11
C ASP A 179 -4.97 10.85 -30.98
N ASN A 180 -5.48 11.31 -29.84
CA ASN A 180 -5.72 12.73 -29.57
C ASN A 180 -4.42 13.56 -29.56
N TYR A 181 -3.30 12.95 -29.20
CA TYR A 181 -1.97 13.58 -29.26
C TYR A 181 -1.28 13.41 -30.63
N GLY A 182 -1.93 12.81 -31.62
CA GLY A 182 -1.38 12.63 -32.98
C GLY A 182 -0.23 11.62 -33.07
N ILE A 183 -0.14 10.68 -32.14
CA ILE A 183 0.96 9.69 -32.04
C ILE A 183 0.45 8.24 -32.09
N SER A 184 -0.63 7.98 -32.82
CA SER A 184 -1.24 6.65 -33.01
C SER A 184 -0.26 5.54 -33.38
N ARG A 185 0.82 5.88 -34.12
CA ARG A 185 1.87 4.92 -34.52
C ARG A 185 2.65 4.32 -33.34
N GLU A 186 2.58 4.94 -32.17
CA GLU A 186 3.30 4.47 -30.97
C GLU A 186 2.50 3.45 -30.15
N LYS A 187 1.25 3.12 -30.50
CA LYS A 187 0.39 2.20 -29.73
C LYS A 187 1.07 0.89 -29.35
N GLU A 188 1.69 0.20 -30.31
CA GLU A 188 2.38 -1.07 -30.08
C GLU A 188 3.61 -0.93 -29.16
N ASN A 189 4.38 0.15 -29.33
CA ASN A 189 5.54 0.42 -28.49
C ASN A 189 5.11 0.81 -27.06
N VAL A 190 4.07 1.63 -26.92
CA VAL A 190 3.46 1.98 -25.63
C VAL A 190 2.93 0.75 -24.93
N LYS A 191 2.25 -0.15 -25.66
CA LYS A 191 1.84 -1.44 -25.14
C LYS A 191 3.05 -2.19 -24.59
N LYS A 192 4.04 -2.47 -25.41
CA LYS A 192 5.27 -3.16 -24.98
C LYS A 192 5.95 -2.55 -23.74
N TRP A 193 5.95 -1.22 -23.61
CA TRP A 193 6.63 -0.53 -22.51
C TRP A 193 5.81 -0.47 -21.22
N TYR A 194 4.52 -0.19 -21.33
CA TYR A 194 3.69 0.30 -20.22
C TYR A 194 2.45 -0.55 -19.95
N ASP A 195 2.09 -1.43 -20.87
CA ASP A 195 1.03 -2.42 -20.67
C ASP A 195 1.49 -3.46 -19.66
N GLY A 196 0.61 -3.87 -18.75
CA GLY A 196 0.91 -5.11 -18.06
C GLY A 196 0.13 -5.42 -16.80
N PHE A 197 -0.81 -4.61 -16.34
CA PHE A 197 -1.54 -5.01 -15.13
C PHE A 197 -2.73 -5.87 -15.52
N VAL A 198 -2.87 -7.00 -14.82
CA VAL A 198 -4.08 -7.83 -14.84
C VAL A 198 -4.74 -7.65 -13.49
N ILE A 199 -5.95 -7.10 -13.48
CA ILE A 199 -6.70 -6.84 -12.25
C ILE A 199 -8.05 -7.53 -12.38
N GLY A 200 -8.27 -8.54 -11.54
CA GLY A 200 -9.41 -9.43 -11.64
C GLY A 200 -9.46 -10.08 -13.02
N SER A 201 -10.52 -9.79 -13.76
CA SER A 201 -10.69 -10.26 -15.14
C SER A 201 -10.29 -9.24 -16.21
N VAL A 202 -9.89 -8.03 -15.82
CA VAL A 202 -9.55 -6.95 -16.74
C VAL A 202 -8.06 -7.04 -17.04
N LYS A 203 -7.75 -7.23 -18.32
CA LYS A 203 -6.39 -7.23 -18.85
C LYS A 203 -6.06 -5.85 -19.39
N ASP A 204 -4.79 -5.66 -19.67
CA ASP A 204 -4.26 -4.48 -20.34
C ASP A 204 -4.60 -3.17 -19.61
N ILE A 205 -4.42 -3.19 -18.28
CA ILE A 205 -4.45 -1.99 -17.44
C ILE A 205 -3.04 -1.37 -17.43
N TYR A 206 -3.00 -0.05 -17.56
CA TYR A 206 -1.78 0.75 -17.66
C TYR A 206 -1.60 1.65 -16.44
N ASN A 207 -0.35 1.80 -16.00
CA ASN A 207 0.01 2.72 -14.93
C ASN A 207 -0.22 4.18 -15.39
N PRO A 208 -1.05 4.98 -14.68
CA PRO A 208 -1.35 6.35 -15.08
C PRO A 208 -0.13 7.27 -15.11
N TRP A 209 0.82 7.08 -14.19
CA TRP A 209 2.04 7.89 -14.11
C TRP A 209 2.96 7.65 -15.31
N SER A 210 3.14 6.38 -15.71
CA SER A 210 3.94 6.04 -16.88
C SER A 210 3.33 6.60 -18.17
N ILE A 211 2.02 6.43 -18.38
CA ILE A 211 1.33 6.94 -19.57
C ILE A 211 1.34 8.46 -19.63
N THR A 212 1.01 9.15 -18.55
CA THR A 212 0.99 10.63 -18.54
C THR A 212 2.38 11.22 -18.79
N ASN A 213 3.43 10.62 -18.22
CA ASN A 213 4.80 11.05 -18.49
C ASN A 213 5.22 10.78 -19.93
N PHE A 214 4.90 9.60 -20.49
CA PHE A 214 5.16 9.32 -21.89
C PHE A 214 4.41 10.30 -22.81
N LEU A 215 3.14 10.56 -22.56
CA LEU A 215 2.36 11.53 -23.34
C LEU A 215 2.97 12.94 -23.28
N LYS A 216 3.51 13.34 -22.13
CA LYS A 216 4.15 14.65 -21.94
C LYS A 216 5.53 14.75 -22.59
N LYS A 217 6.38 13.74 -22.43
CA LYS A 217 7.81 13.79 -22.81
C LYS A 217 8.09 13.15 -24.17
N LYS A 218 7.23 12.24 -24.63
CA LYS A 218 7.39 11.44 -25.85
C LYS A 218 8.66 10.56 -25.84
N GLU A 219 9.12 10.19 -24.66
CA GLU A 219 10.31 9.37 -24.46
C GLU A 219 9.98 8.10 -23.68
N TYR A 220 10.59 6.99 -24.06
CA TYR A 220 10.45 5.74 -23.32
C TYR A 220 11.41 5.73 -22.12
N GLN A 221 10.84 5.69 -20.92
CA GLN A 221 11.58 5.65 -19.66
C GLN A 221 10.88 4.76 -18.64
N THR A 222 11.62 4.36 -17.61
CA THR A 222 11.12 3.67 -16.41
C THR A 222 10.51 4.69 -15.43
N TYR A 223 9.42 5.34 -15.82
CA TYR A 223 8.79 6.44 -15.07
C TYR A 223 8.26 6.03 -13.70
N TRP A 224 7.62 4.87 -13.60
CA TRP A 224 7.07 4.38 -12.33
C TRP A 224 8.16 3.81 -11.44
N VAL A 225 9.02 2.95 -12.01
CA VAL A 225 10.01 2.22 -11.23
C VAL A 225 11.16 3.10 -10.73
N ALA A 226 11.49 4.19 -11.44
CA ALA A 226 12.51 5.13 -10.97
C ALA A 226 12.11 5.88 -9.70
N THR A 227 10.82 5.87 -9.35
CA THR A 227 10.27 6.60 -8.19
C THR A 227 9.87 5.69 -7.02
N SER A 228 9.86 4.35 -7.21
CA SER A 228 9.45 3.41 -6.17
C SER A 228 10.60 3.12 -5.19
N SER A 229 10.30 3.11 -3.89
CA SER A 229 11.25 2.69 -2.84
C SER A 229 11.40 1.17 -2.88
N ASN A 230 12.41 0.68 -3.60
CA ASN A 230 12.59 -0.76 -3.84
C ASN A 230 13.37 -1.50 -2.73
N GLY A 231 13.54 -0.87 -1.56
CA GLY A 231 14.41 -1.38 -0.49
C GLY A 231 14.02 -2.77 0.00
N MET A 232 12.72 -2.99 0.24
CA MET A 232 12.19 -4.28 0.70
C MET A 232 12.38 -5.38 -0.35
N VAL A 233 11.93 -5.14 -1.58
CA VAL A 233 12.05 -6.13 -2.67
C VAL A 233 13.51 -6.45 -2.97
N SER A 234 14.38 -5.45 -2.99
CA SER A 234 15.82 -5.66 -3.18
C SER A 234 16.40 -6.53 -2.07
N LYS A 235 16.10 -6.24 -0.81
CA LYS A 235 16.59 -7.03 0.34
C LYS A 235 16.12 -8.48 0.24
N LEU A 236 14.82 -8.70 -0.01
CA LEU A 236 14.23 -10.04 -0.05
C LEU A 236 14.81 -10.90 -1.18
N ILE A 237 14.92 -10.38 -2.41
CA ILE A 237 15.47 -11.16 -3.52
C ILE A 237 16.99 -11.38 -3.33
N GLN A 238 17.73 -10.47 -2.69
CA GLN A 238 19.16 -10.68 -2.37
C GLN A 238 19.35 -11.88 -1.44
N THR A 239 18.57 -11.92 -0.36
CA THR A 239 18.65 -12.96 0.67
C THR A 239 17.86 -14.23 0.32
N ALA A 240 17.13 -14.23 -0.80
CA ALA A 240 16.38 -15.39 -1.27
C ALA A 240 17.28 -16.57 -1.64
N SER A 241 16.66 -17.76 -1.64
CA SER A 241 17.29 -19.01 -2.00
C SER A 241 17.74 -19.04 -3.46
N SER A 242 18.53 -20.06 -3.82
CA SER A 242 18.91 -20.31 -5.21
C SER A 242 17.70 -20.58 -6.11
N GLU A 243 16.64 -21.21 -5.58
CA GLU A 243 15.44 -21.54 -6.35
C GLU A 243 14.70 -20.27 -6.80
N VAL A 244 14.47 -19.32 -5.88
CA VAL A 244 13.88 -18.02 -6.22
C VAL A 244 14.73 -17.29 -7.26
N LYS A 245 16.05 -17.35 -7.15
CA LYS A 245 16.96 -16.71 -8.11
C LYS A 245 16.84 -17.33 -9.51
N THR A 246 16.76 -18.66 -9.62
CA THR A 246 16.52 -19.34 -10.90
C THR A 246 15.18 -18.94 -11.51
N LYS A 247 14.09 -18.93 -10.73
CA LYS A 247 12.77 -18.47 -11.20
C LYS A 247 12.78 -17.00 -11.66
N MET A 248 13.52 -16.15 -10.96
CA MET A 248 13.72 -14.75 -11.40
C MET A 248 14.50 -14.64 -12.71
N GLU A 249 15.45 -15.53 -12.99
CA GLU A 249 16.14 -15.59 -14.29
C GLU A 249 15.18 -16.01 -15.42
N GLU A 250 14.32 -16.99 -15.17
CA GLU A 250 13.27 -17.41 -16.12
C GLU A 250 12.33 -16.24 -16.45
N LEU A 251 11.85 -15.54 -15.41
CA LEU A 251 11.04 -14.33 -15.54
C LEU A 251 11.74 -13.24 -16.37
N LEU A 252 13.04 -13.01 -16.14
CA LEU A 252 13.84 -12.03 -16.89
C LEU A 252 14.03 -12.41 -18.37
N GLN A 253 14.05 -13.70 -18.68
CA GLN A 253 14.05 -14.22 -20.06
C GLN A 253 12.67 -14.10 -20.74
N GLY A 254 11.64 -13.71 -19.99
CA GLY A 254 10.27 -13.53 -20.47
C GLY A 254 9.43 -14.80 -20.35
N TRP A 255 9.92 -15.82 -19.65
CA TRP A 255 9.16 -17.02 -19.34
C TRP A 255 8.19 -16.76 -18.19
N GLU A 256 7.25 -17.69 -18.02
CA GLU A 256 6.26 -17.68 -16.96
C GLU A 256 6.65 -18.70 -15.90
N ILE A 257 6.43 -18.36 -14.64
CA ILE A 257 6.60 -19.27 -13.50
C ILE A 257 5.23 -19.58 -12.91
N VAL A 258 5.09 -20.75 -12.29
CA VAL A 258 3.82 -21.18 -11.69
C VAL A 258 4.03 -21.41 -10.21
N GLU A 259 3.43 -20.55 -9.39
CA GLU A 259 3.62 -20.57 -7.94
C GLU A 259 2.27 -20.62 -7.22
N ASN A 260 2.24 -21.27 -6.06
CA ASN A 260 1.12 -21.25 -5.15
C ASN A 260 1.50 -20.39 -3.94
N PHE A 261 0.70 -19.36 -3.66
CA PHE A 261 0.92 -18.47 -2.52
C PHE A 261 -0.40 -17.79 -2.11
N ASP A 262 -0.43 -17.26 -0.89
CA ASP A 262 -1.52 -16.37 -0.46
C ASP A 262 -1.22 -14.94 -0.93
N GLU A 263 -2.15 -14.32 -1.66
CA GLU A 263 -2.09 -12.89 -2.01
C GLU A 263 -2.09 -12.00 -0.74
N GLN A 264 -2.53 -12.55 0.38
CA GLN A 264 -2.46 -11.94 1.70
C GLN A 264 -1.09 -12.26 2.32
N ILE A 265 -0.15 -11.32 2.20
CA ILE A 265 1.19 -11.48 2.77
C ILE A 265 1.10 -11.67 4.29
N VAL A 266 1.87 -12.61 4.81
CA VAL A 266 2.13 -12.75 6.24
C VAL A 266 3.56 -12.26 6.48
N PHE A 267 3.70 -10.98 6.85
CA PHE A 267 5.00 -10.31 6.98
C PHE A 267 6.02 -11.05 7.85
N ASN A 268 5.57 -11.67 8.93
CA ASN A 268 6.44 -12.44 9.82
C ASN A 268 6.97 -13.74 9.20
N GLN A 269 6.57 -14.08 7.97
CA GLN A 269 7.07 -15.21 7.19
C GLN A 269 7.95 -14.77 6.01
N LEU A 270 8.19 -13.48 5.77
CA LEU A 270 8.95 -13.01 4.61
C LEU A 270 10.40 -13.55 4.57
N ASP A 271 11.01 -13.81 5.73
CA ASP A 271 12.35 -14.40 5.82
C ASP A 271 12.36 -15.95 5.72
N VAL A 272 11.19 -16.60 5.81
CA VAL A 272 11.07 -18.06 5.96
C VAL A 272 10.30 -18.71 4.80
N ASN A 273 9.40 -17.97 4.16
CA ASN A 273 8.49 -18.46 3.15
C ASN A 273 8.72 -17.75 1.81
N GLU A 274 9.33 -18.47 0.87
CA GLU A 274 9.59 -17.97 -0.48
C GLU A 274 8.31 -17.52 -1.21
N SER A 275 7.18 -18.15 -0.89
CA SER A 275 5.85 -17.80 -1.41
C SER A 275 5.46 -16.34 -1.12
N ALA A 276 5.94 -15.78 -0.01
CA ALA A 276 5.67 -14.40 0.37
C ALA A 276 6.40 -13.39 -0.54
N ILE A 277 7.51 -13.78 -1.17
CA ILE A 277 8.22 -12.96 -2.16
C ILE A 277 7.34 -12.79 -3.40
N TRP A 278 6.76 -13.87 -3.91
CA TRP A 278 5.87 -13.82 -5.08
C TRP A 278 4.62 -12.98 -4.83
N SER A 279 4.02 -13.14 -3.65
CA SER A 279 2.89 -12.33 -3.19
C SER A 279 3.24 -10.83 -3.16
N LEU A 280 4.38 -10.47 -2.57
CA LEU A 280 4.88 -9.09 -2.56
C LEU A 280 5.13 -8.54 -3.96
N LEU A 281 5.78 -9.32 -4.82
CA LEU A 281 6.12 -8.90 -6.18
C LEU A 281 4.87 -8.68 -7.03
N MET A 282 3.85 -9.52 -6.87
CA MET A 282 2.55 -9.36 -7.53
C MET A 282 1.79 -8.15 -6.97
N ALA A 283 1.66 -8.03 -5.65
CA ALA A 283 0.93 -6.93 -5.02
C ALA A 283 1.57 -5.55 -5.28
N SER A 284 2.90 -5.50 -5.40
CA SER A 284 3.65 -4.29 -5.81
C SER A 284 3.51 -3.98 -7.29
N GLY A 285 2.89 -4.86 -8.08
CA GLY A 285 2.72 -4.68 -9.51
C GLY A 285 3.96 -5.00 -10.36
N TYR A 286 4.98 -5.65 -9.79
CA TYR A 286 6.16 -6.09 -10.54
C TYR A 286 5.90 -7.36 -11.35
N LEU A 287 5.02 -8.22 -10.84
CA LEU A 287 4.53 -9.39 -11.54
C LEU A 287 3.02 -9.25 -11.78
N LYS A 288 2.55 -9.89 -12.86
CA LYS A 288 1.13 -10.05 -13.18
C LYS A 288 0.79 -11.53 -13.21
N ALA A 289 -0.39 -11.88 -12.69
CA ALA A 289 -0.97 -13.20 -12.88
C ALA A 289 -1.72 -13.22 -14.23
N VAL A 290 -1.14 -13.87 -15.24
CA VAL A 290 -1.77 -13.95 -16.58
C VAL A 290 -2.91 -14.97 -16.60
N GLU A 291 -2.82 -15.96 -15.73
CA GLU A 291 -3.79 -17.03 -15.51
C GLU A 291 -3.72 -17.48 -14.05
N VAL A 292 -4.86 -17.91 -13.51
CA VAL A 292 -4.96 -18.55 -12.19
C VAL A 292 -5.64 -19.90 -12.39
N GLU A 293 -4.89 -20.97 -12.17
CA GLU A 293 -5.42 -22.33 -12.14
C GLU A 293 -5.86 -22.67 -10.73
N TYR A 294 -6.88 -23.51 -10.59
CA TYR A 294 -7.30 -24.04 -9.30
C TYR A 294 -7.07 -25.55 -9.29
N ARG A 295 -6.23 -26.02 -8.36
CA ARG A 295 -5.76 -27.40 -8.31
C ARG A 295 -6.16 -28.09 -7.00
N GLY A 296 -6.32 -29.40 -7.05
CA GLY A 296 -6.68 -30.22 -5.88
C GLY A 296 -8.16 -30.09 -5.46
N GLU A 297 -8.53 -30.82 -4.42
CA GLU A 297 -9.91 -30.82 -3.89
C GLU A 297 -10.25 -29.50 -3.17
N GLU A 298 -9.24 -28.86 -2.57
CA GLU A 298 -9.38 -27.58 -1.88
C GLU A 298 -9.40 -26.37 -2.84
N MET A 299 -9.26 -26.62 -4.16
CA MET A 299 -9.22 -25.58 -5.19
C MET A 299 -8.17 -24.52 -4.85
N GLU A 300 -6.94 -24.96 -4.59
CA GLU A 300 -5.84 -24.06 -4.27
C GLU A 300 -5.45 -23.26 -5.52
N PRO A 301 -5.23 -21.94 -5.41
CA PRO A 301 -4.86 -21.11 -6.55
C PRO A 301 -3.38 -21.26 -6.92
N TRP A 302 -3.10 -21.51 -8.19
CA TRP A 302 -1.78 -21.56 -8.78
C TRP A 302 -1.66 -20.46 -9.82
N TYR A 303 -0.77 -19.52 -9.58
CA TYR A 303 -0.65 -18.29 -10.35
C TYR A 303 0.43 -18.46 -11.41
N HIS A 304 0.05 -18.25 -12.67
CA HIS A 304 1.00 -18.10 -13.77
C HIS A 304 1.50 -16.67 -13.79
N LEU A 305 2.72 -16.48 -13.28
CA LEU A 305 3.31 -15.17 -13.07
C LEU A 305 4.24 -14.80 -14.22
N LYS A 306 4.16 -13.53 -14.63
CA LYS A 306 5.06 -12.91 -15.61
C LYS A 306 5.50 -11.54 -15.14
N ILE A 307 6.67 -11.09 -15.58
CA ILE A 307 7.05 -9.67 -15.41
C ILE A 307 5.99 -8.79 -16.08
N THR A 308 5.51 -7.79 -15.33
CA THR A 308 4.40 -6.93 -15.74
C THR A 308 4.64 -6.33 -17.13
N ASN A 309 5.76 -5.63 -17.28
CA ASN A 309 6.09 -4.83 -18.46
C ASN A 309 7.60 -4.57 -18.60
N LYS A 310 7.98 -3.84 -19.65
CA LYS A 310 9.39 -3.54 -19.93
C LYS A 310 10.05 -2.68 -18.86
N GLU A 311 9.34 -1.75 -18.22
CA GLU A 311 9.89 -0.93 -17.13
C GLU A 311 10.39 -1.82 -15.99
N THR A 312 9.57 -2.78 -15.59
CA THR A 312 9.88 -3.70 -14.50
C THR A 312 11.03 -4.63 -14.86
N GLN A 313 11.04 -5.15 -16.09
CA GLN A 313 12.14 -5.99 -16.58
C GLN A 313 13.48 -5.24 -16.53
N ILE A 314 13.49 -3.96 -16.94
CA ILE A 314 14.69 -3.11 -16.88
C ILE A 314 15.15 -2.90 -15.45
N MET A 315 14.22 -2.66 -14.51
CA MET A 315 14.58 -2.49 -13.10
C MET A 315 15.21 -3.76 -12.52
N PHE A 316 14.57 -4.92 -12.67
CA PHE A 316 15.14 -6.17 -12.17
C PHE A 316 16.53 -6.40 -12.79
N ALA A 317 16.67 -6.25 -14.11
CA ALA A 317 17.96 -6.41 -14.78
C ALA A 317 19.05 -5.44 -14.30
N ARG A 318 18.69 -4.24 -13.81
CA ARG A 318 19.64 -3.30 -13.17
C ARG A 318 19.99 -3.73 -11.76
N LEU A 319 19.00 -4.16 -11.00
CA LEU A 319 19.14 -4.63 -9.62
C LEU A 319 20.03 -5.87 -9.56
N PHE A 320 19.83 -6.88 -10.41
CA PHE A 320 20.72 -8.04 -10.50
C PHE A 320 22.15 -7.66 -10.93
N ARG A 321 22.31 -6.75 -11.91
CA ARG A 321 23.64 -6.27 -12.33
C ARG A 321 24.40 -5.62 -11.18
N ALA A 322 23.75 -4.75 -10.42
CA ALA A 322 24.36 -4.08 -9.27
C ALA A 322 24.87 -5.08 -8.22
N TRP A 323 24.21 -6.23 -8.06
CA TRP A 323 24.66 -7.26 -7.12
C TRP A 323 25.94 -7.95 -7.57
N PHE A 324 26.04 -8.29 -8.87
CA PHE A 324 27.26 -8.88 -9.41
C PHE A 324 28.47 -7.94 -9.32
N ASP A 325 28.22 -6.62 -9.40
CA ASP A 325 29.27 -5.61 -9.23
C ASP A 325 29.70 -5.42 -7.77
N MET A 326 28.81 -5.68 -6.79
CA MET A 326 29.13 -5.66 -5.35
C MET A 326 29.89 -6.90 -4.86
N THR A 327 29.86 -7.99 -5.63
CA THR A 327 30.57 -9.25 -5.32
C THR A 327 32.01 -9.31 -5.87
N LYS A 328 32.50 -8.21 -6.47
CA LYS A 328 33.92 -8.01 -6.84
C LYS A 328 34.61 -7.15 -5.80
#